data_AF-A0A833L3R8-F1
#
_entry.id   AF-A0A833L3R8-F1
#
_cell.length_a   1.000
_cell.length_b   1.000
_cell.length_c   1.000
_cell.angle_alpha   90.00
_cell.angle_beta   90.00
_cell.angle_gamma   90.00
#
_symmetry.space_group_name_H-M   'P 1'
#
loop_
_entity.id
_entity.type
_entity.pdbx_description
1 polymer ?
#
loop_
_entity_poly.entity_id
_entity_poly.type
_entity_poly.pdbx_seq_one_letter_code
_entity_poly.pdbx_strand_id
1 'polypeptide(L)'
;MPANRSIPFWTTERHRARRPGLLVRARLKSAIRAHLEAQDFLEVETGIVQVSPGNETHLHAFGAEWVDASASVQRGYLHTSPEFAMKKLLAAGEKRIYQFAPVFRAREASRLHSPEFTMLEWYRSGEDYTVLMQDCADLLKLAADAAGWHMFSFRGRQCDATAEPERLSLVEAFHRYAGIDLEQEITERMIGEYHEHNGQGRYLDNAFSMATEARRIGIRVAPDDGWTDIFSRILSEKIEPHLGIGRPTILDRYPVSEAALARPCPDNRRFAERFELYVCSVELANAFGELTDATEQRRRFEADMAEKERIYGERYPLDDDFLEALTYMPPASGIALGFDRLAMLAAGAEAVEDVIFTPFPFKDAE
;
A
#
# COMPACT_ATOMS: atom_id res chain seq x y z
N MET A 1 3.79 -1.34 31.01
CA MET A 1 4.02 -2.81 30.97
C MET A 1 3.49 -3.30 29.64
N PRO A 2 4.18 -4.21 28.94
CA PRO A 2 3.65 -4.79 27.72
C PRO A 2 2.29 -5.42 28.02
N ALA A 3 1.28 -5.15 27.20
CA ALA A 3 -0.06 -5.70 27.38
C ALA A 3 0.02 -7.23 27.37
N ASN A 4 -0.57 -7.89 28.37
CA ASN A 4 -0.63 -9.34 28.39
C ASN A 4 -1.62 -9.83 27.32
N ARG A 5 -1.09 -10.18 26.14
CA ARG A 5 -1.88 -10.58 24.97
C ARG A 5 -2.55 -11.96 25.10
N SER A 6 -2.23 -12.71 26.15
CA SER A 6 -2.89 -13.99 26.43
C SER A 6 -4.32 -13.83 26.97
N ILE A 7 -4.68 -12.65 27.50
CA ILE A 7 -6.02 -12.40 28.06
C ILE A 7 -6.98 -12.03 26.93
N PRO A 8 -8.18 -12.61 26.78
CA PRO A 8 -9.10 -12.23 25.69
C PRO A 8 -9.46 -10.73 25.68
N PHE A 9 -9.64 -10.17 24.47
CA PHE A 9 -9.85 -8.73 24.25
C PHE A 9 -11.10 -8.17 24.95
N TRP A 10 -12.13 -9.00 25.14
CA TRP A 10 -13.42 -8.64 25.71
C TRP A 10 -13.42 -8.58 27.24
N THR A 11 -12.35 -9.05 27.91
CA THR A 11 -12.24 -8.93 29.36
C THR A 11 -12.16 -7.45 29.78
N THR A 12 -12.77 -7.11 30.92
CA THR A 12 -12.78 -5.74 31.43
C THR A 12 -11.38 -5.14 31.56
N GLU A 13 -10.40 -5.95 32.00
CA GLU A 13 -9.01 -5.54 32.14
C GLU A 13 -8.37 -5.19 30.79
N ARG A 14 -8.38 -6.12 29.82
CA ARG A 14 -7.77 -5.89 28.50
C ARG A 14 -8.49 -4.78 27.73
N HIS A 15 -9.81 -4.73 27.81
CA HIS A 15 -10.57 -3.63 27.23
C HIS A 15 -10.20 -2.28 27.85
N ARG A 16 -10.11 -2.18 29.19
CA ARG A 16 -9.72 -0.93 29.86
C ARG A 16 -8.34 -0.43 29.40
N ALA A 17 -7.39 -1.34 29.20
CA ALA A 17 -6.05 -1.01 28.72
C ALA A 17 -6.04 -0.47 27.28
N ARG A 18 -6.87 -1.05 26.39
CA ARG A 18 -6.93 -0.68 24.95
C ARG A 18 -7.86 0.50 24.66
N ARG A 19 -8.84 0.74 25.53
CA ARG A 19 -9.88 1.75 25.35
C ARG A 19 -9.36 3.15 24.97
N PRO A 20 -8.27 3.69 25.56
CA PRO A 20 -7.74 4.99 25.13
C PRO A 20 -7.39 5.03 23.63
N GLY A 21 -6.69 4.02 23.11
CA GLY A 21 -6.35 3.93 21.69
C GLY A 21 -7.58 3.73 20.79
N LEU A 22 -8.55 2.93 21.24
CA LEU A 22 -9.84 2.77 20.55
C LEU A 22 -10.61 4.10 20.42
N LEU A 23 -10.52 4.98 21.44
CA LEU A 23 -11.12 6.32 21.38
C LEU A 23 -10.37 7.26 20.42
N VAL A 24 -9.03 7.22 20.40
CA VAL A 24 -8.23 7.99 19.42
C VAL A 24 -8.61 7.58 18.00
N ARG A 25 -8.70 6.28 17.72
CA ARG A 25 -9.18 5.76 16.43
C ARG A 25 -10.55 6.32 16.06
N ALA A 26 -11.52 6.27 16.97
CA ALA A 26 -12.89 6.71 16.68
C ALA A 26 -12.95 8.21 16.36
N ARG A 27 -12.22 9.04 17.13
CA ARG A 27 -12.10 10.48 16.89
C ARG A 27 -11.43 10.76 15.55
N LEU A 28 -10.32 10.08 15.28
CA LEU A 28 -9.58 10.22 14.04
C LEU A 28 -10.45 9.87 12.82
N LYS A 29 -11.16 8.74 12.85
CA LYS A 29 -12.07 8.36 11.76
C LYS A 29 -13.11 9.45 11.48
N SER A 30 -13.71 10.00 12.54
CA SER A 30 -14.69 11.09 12.41
C SER A 30 -14.08 12.38 11.87
N ALA A 31 -12.86 12.73 12.29
CA ALA A 31 -12.17 13.93 11.84
C ALA A 31 -11.78 13.86 10.36
N ILE A 32 -11.28 12.70 9.90
CA ILE A 32 -10.93 12.48 8.50
C ILE A 32 -12.18 12.57 7.61
N ARG A 33 -13.31 11.95 8.00
CA ARG A 33 -14.58 12.08 7.27
C ARG A 33 -14.97 13.54 7.09
N ALA A 34 -15.05 14.29 8.19
CA ALA A 34 -15.41 15.70 8.16
C ALA A 34 -14.44 16.52 7.29
N HIS A 35 -13.14 16.20 7.30
CA HIS A 35 -12.13 16.89 6.49
C HIS A 35 -12.27 16.60 5.00
N LEU A 36 -12.54 15.35 4.61
CA LEU A 36 -12.74 14.97 3.20
C LEU A 36 -14.08 15.49 2.68
N GLU A 37 -15.15 15.38 3.46
CA GLU A 37 -16.47 15.92 3.12
C GLU A 37 -16.43 17.44 2.92
N ALA A 38 -15.64 18.17 3.72
CA ALA A 38 -15.42 19.61 3.55
C ALA A 38 -14.68 19.97 2.25
N GLN A 39 -14.09 18.99 1.56
CA GLN A 39 -13.41 19.13 0.26
C GLN A 39 -14.22 18.52 -0.89
N ASP A 40 -15.52 18.33 -0.69
CA ASP A 40 -16.48 17.77 -1.66
C ASP A 40 -16.21 16.30 -2.03
N PHE A 41 -15.55 15.54 -1.15
CA PHE A 41 -15.46 14.09 -1.33
C PHE A 41 -16.77 13.40 -0.95
N LEU A 42 -17.15 12.42 -1.77
CA LEU A 42 -18.25 11.50 -1.51
C LEU A 42 -17.72 10.22 -0.84
N GLU A 43 -18.27 9.85 0.33
CA GLU A 43 -18.02 8.51 0.89
C GLU A 43 -18.79 7.48 0.09
N VAL A 44 -18.09 6.52 -0.52
CA VAL A 44 -18.68 5.45 -1.32
C VAL A 44 -18.54 4.11 -0.60
N GLU A 45 -19.37 3.14 -1.01
CA GLU A 45 -19.26 1.75 -0.56
C GLU A 45 -19.12 0.84 -1.78
N THR A 46 -18.00 0.14 -1.85
CA THR A 46 -17.70 -0.85 -2.89
C THR A 46 -18.07 -2.27 -2.45
N GLY A 47 -18.39 -3.12 -3.42
CA GLY A 47 -18.63 -4.54 -3.14
C GLY A 47 -17.38 -5.23 -2.58
N ILE A 48 -17.54 -6.08 -1.57
CA ILE A 48 -16.40 -6.77 -0.93
C ILE A 48 -16.01 -8.05 -1.69
N VAL A 49 -17.00 -8.80 -2.18
CA VAL A 49 -16.78 -10.01 -2.97
C VAL A 49 -16.58 -9.60 -4.42
N GLN A 50 -15.41 -9.90 -4.96
CA GLN A 50 -14.97 -9.51 -6.30
C GLN A 50 -14.60 -10.73 -7.15
N VAL A 51 -14.64 -10.57 -8.47
CA VAL A 51 -14.16 -11.59 -9.42
C VAL A 51 -12.65 -11.70 -9.35
N SER A 52 -11.95 -10.56 -9.36
CA SER A 52 -10.52 -10.47 -9.06
C SER A 52 -10.34 -9.72 -7.74
N PRO A 53 -9.55 -10.23 -6.77
CA PRO A 53 -9.32 -9.54 -5.50
C PRO A 53 -8.33 -8.36 -5.62
N GLY A 54 -7.77 -8.14 -6.82
CA GLY A 54 -6.52 -7.44 -7.07
C GLY A 54 -5.53 -8.38 -7.76
N ASN A 55 -4.53 -7.83 -8.45
CA ASN A 55 -3.58 -8.61 -9.23
C ASN A 55 -2.12 -8.25 -8.89
N GLU A 56 -1.79 -8.25 -7.60
CA GLU A 56 -0.41 -8.15 -7.11
C GLU A 56 0.14 -9.55 -6.78
N THR A 57 1.42 -9.79 -7.09
CA THR A 57 2.06 -11.10 -7.03
C THR A 57 2.08 -11.72 -5.63
N HIS A 58 2.44 -10.95 -4.59
CA HIS A 58 2.70 -11.43 -3.23
C HIS A 58 1.49 -11.35 -2.28
N LEU A 59 0.44 -10.61 -2.63
CA LEU A 59 -0.80 -10.52 -1.88
C LEU A 59 -1.68 -11.75 -2.13
N HIS A 60 -2.25 -12.29 -1.05
CA HIS A 60 -3.14 -13.44 -1.11
C HIS A 60 -4.53 -13.07 -0.60
N ALA A 61 -5.55 -13.39 -1.38
CA ALA A 61 -6.94 -13.12 -1.04
C ALA A 61 -7.59 -14.33 -0.35
N PHE A 62 -8.67 -14.07 0.39
CA PHE A 62 -9.57 -15.13 0.85
C PHE A 62 -10.55 -15.49 -0.26
N GLY A 63 -10.70 -16.77 -0.56
CA GLY A 63 -11.75 -17.26 -1.45
C GLY A 63 -13.14 -17.19 -0.80
N ALA A 64 -14.15 -16.90 -1.60
CA ALA A 64 -15.55 -16.89 -1.22
C ALA A 64 -16.36 -17.81 -2.15
N GLU A 65 -17.33 -18.53 -1.60
CA GLU A 65 -18.26 -19.38 -2.34
C GLU A 65 -19.71 -19.07 -1.91
N TRP A 66 -20.63 -19.02 -2.86
CA TRP A 66 -22.07 -18.87 -2.60
C TRP A 66 -22.90 -19.68 -3.58
N VAL A 67 -24.19 -19.81 -3.32
CA VAL A 67 -25.14 -20.51 -4.21
C VAL A 67 -26.08 -19.48 -4.80
N ASP A 68 -26.21 -19.47 -6.13
CA ASP A 68 -27.13 -18.57 -6.82
C ASP A 68 -28.56 -19.12 -6.91
N ALA A 69 -29.46 -18.34 -7.53
CA ALA A 69 -30.86 -18.72 -7.69
C ALA A 69 -31.08 -19.98 -8.57
N SER A 70 -30.09 -20.37 -9.36
CA SER A 70 -30.11 -21.60 -10.17
C SER A 70 -29.58 -22.82 -9.41
N ALA A 71 -29.28 -22.67 -8.11
CA ALA A 71 -28.61 -23.66 -7.28
C ALA A 71 -27.18 -24.02 -7.76
N SER A 72 -26.54 -23.13 -8.51
CA SER A 72 -25.15 -23.28 -8.95
C SER A 72 -24.20 -22.67 -7.92
N VAL A 73 -23.08 -23.34 -7.67
CA VAL A 73 -22.00 -22.82 -6.83
C VAL A 73 -21.23 -21.77 -7.62
N GLN A 74 -21.16 -20.58 -7.07
CA GLN A 74 -20.40 -19.46 -7.57
C GLN A 74 -19.17 -19.22 -6.69
N ARG A 75 -18.16 -18.61 -7.29
CA ARG A 75 -16.86 -18.35 -6.64
C ARG A 75 -16.45 -16.91 -6.86
N GLY A 76 -15.74 -16.37 -5.88
CA GLY A 76 -15.13 -15.06 -5.92
C GLY A 76 -14.08 -14.94 -4.82
N TYR A 77 -13.67 -13.72 -4.56
CA TYR A 77 -12.64 -13.42 -3.57
C TYR A 77 -13.05 -12.21 -2.74
N LEU A 78 -12.66 -12.20 -1.47
CA LEU A 78 -12.69 -10.96 -0.70
C LEU A 78 -11.57 -10.06 -1.22
N HIS A 79 -11.89 -8.80 -1.52
CA HIS A 79 -10.91 -7.85 -2.07
C HIS A 79 -9.73 -7.59 -1.12
N THR A 80 -8.52 -7.45 -1.69
CA THR A 80 -7.33 -7.04 -0.91
C THR A 80 -7.21 -5.52 -0.82
N SER A 81 -7.98 -4.80 -1.64
CA SER A 81 -8.19 -3.35 -1.71
C SER A 81 -9.47 -3.06 -2.53
N PRO A 82 -10.23 -1.99 -2.22
CA PRO A 82 -11.38 -1.56 -3.04
C PRO A 82 -11.00 -0.88 -4.36
N GLU A 83 -9.71 -0.76 -4.68
CA GLU A 83 -9.15 0.06 -5.77
C GLU A 83 -9.82 -0.15 -7.12
N PHE A 84 -9.99 -1.40 -7.58
CA PHE A 84 -10.59 -1.68 -8.89
C PHE A 84 -12.04 -1.18 -8.96
N ALA A 85 -12.82 -1.42 -7.90
CA ALA A 85 -14.20 -0.97 -7.83
C ALA A 85 -14.29 0.57 -7.74
N MET A 86 -13.41 1.21 -6.97
CA MET A 86 -13.37 2.67 -6.88
C MET A 86 -12.96 3.33 -8.21
N LYS A 87 -12.00 2.74 -8.94
CA LYS A 87 -11.63 3.20 -10.29
C LYS A 87 -12.77 3.04 -11.31
N LYS A 88 -13.58 1.98 -11.21
CA LYS A 88 -14.82 1.86 -12.00
C LYS A 88 -15.80 3.01 -11.71
N LEU A 89 -15.89 3.48 -10.47
CA LEU A 89 -16.71 4.66 -10.13
C LEU A 89 -16.16 5.95 -10.76
N LEU A 90 -14.84 6.10 -10.85
CA LEU A 90 -14.23 7.22 -11.57
C LEU A 90 -14.56 7.17 -13.07
N ALA A 91 -14.51 5.98 -13.68
CA ALA A 91 -14.96 5.76 -15.05
C ALA A 91 -16.46 6.07 -15.24
N ALA A 92 -17.28 5.80 -14.22
CA ALA A 92 -18.71 6.14 -14.22
C ALA A 92 -18.99 7.65 -14.06
N GLY A 93 -17.98 8.46 -13.72
CA GLY A 93 -18.06 9.91 -13.65
C GLY A 93 -17.89 10.53 -12.26
N GLU A 94 -17.65 9.72 -11.23
CA GLU A 94 -17.29 10.24 -9.92
C GLU A 94 -15.93 10.95 -9.95
N LYS A 95 -15.79 12.01 -9.13
CA LYS A 95 -14.60 12.89 -9.19
C LYS A 95 -13.74 12.88 -7.94
N ARG A 96 -14.37 12.90 -6.76
CA ARG A 96 -13.70 12.88 -5.47
C ARG A 96 -14.44 11.91 -4.58
N ILE A 97 -13.86 10.73 -4.40
CA ILE A 97 -14.46 9.64 -3.63
C ILE A 97 -13.49 9.14 -2.59
N TYR A 98 -14.02 8.67 -1.47
CA TYR A 98 -13.24 7.97 -0.46
C TYR A 98 -14.04 6.83 0.16
N GLN A 99 -13.33 5.88 0.76
CA GLN A 99 -13.95 4.79 1.50
C GLN A 99 -13.05 4.36 2.65
N PHE A 100 -13.64 4.18 3.84
CA PHE A 100 -13.03 3.36 4.89
C PHE A 100 -13.45 1.90 4.67
N ALA A 101 -12.67 1.15 3.89
CA ALA A 101 -12.98 -0.20 3.48
C ALA A 101 -12.42 -1.25 4.45
N PRO A 102 -13.22 -2.27 4.85
CA PRO A 102 -12.65 -3.51 5.36
C PRO A 102 -11.94 -4.24 4.21
N VAL A 103 -10.69 -4.63 4.41
CA VAL A 103 -9.87 -5.32 3.42
C VAL A 103 -9.29 -6.60 4.01
N PHE A 104 -9.06 -7.61 3.16
CA PHE A 104 -8.77 -8.97 3.60
C PHE A 104 -7.52 -9.53 2.91
N ARG A 105 -6.53 -9.98 3.70
CA ARG A 105 -5.26 -10.53 3.20
C ARG A 105 -4.88 -11.80 3.94
N ALA A 106 -4.85 -12.92 3.23
CA ALA A 106 -4.81 -14.27 3.79
C ALA A 106 -3.45 -14.71 4.36
N ARG A 107 -2.37 -13.98 4.07
CA ARG A 107 -1.00 -14.32 4.54
C ARG A 107 -0.31 -13.19 5.30
N GLU A 108 -1.08 -12.25 5.85
CA GLU A 108 -0.55 -11.14 6.62
C GLU A 108 -1.01 -11.23 8.09
N ALA A 109 -0.08 -11.53 8.99
CA ALA A 109 -0.33 -11.60 10.42
C ALA A 109 0.92 -11.19 11.21
N SER A 110 0.94 -9.98 11.76
CA SER A 110 2.05 -9.50 12.60
C SER A 110 1.62 -8.33 13.47
N ARG A 111 2.55 -7.72 14.22
CA ARG A 111 2.23 -6.52 15.02
C ARG A 111 1.70 -5.35 14.18
N LEU A 112 2.05 -5.31 12.89
CA LEU A 112 1.64 -4.27 11.95
C LEU A 112 0.56 -4.73 10.96
N HIS A 113 0.13 -5.99 11.03
CA HIS A 113 -0.75 -6.60 10.03
C HIS A 113 -1.83 -7.45 10.68
N SER A 114 -3.07 -7.28 10.20
CA SER A 114 -4.21 -8.11 10.54
C SER A 114 -4.78 -8.72 9.27
N PRO A 115 -5.27 -9.97 9.26
CA PRO A 115 -5.84 -10.59 8.06
C PRO A 115 -7.10 -9.86 7.58
N GLU A 116 -7.78 -9.15 8.49
CA GLU A 116 -8.81 -8.16 8.21
C GLU A 116 -8.39 -6.84 8.87
N PHE A 117 -8.38 -5.76 8.10
CA PHE A 117 -8.03 -4.43 8.60
C PHE A 117 -8.84 -3.34 7.88
N THR A 118 -8.82 -2.12 8.42
CA THR A 118 -9.42 -0.97 7.74
C THR A 118 -8.38 -0.24 6.90
N MET A 119 -8.68 -0.09 5.61
CA MET A 119 -7.96 0.77 4.68
C MET A 119 -8.79 2.03 4.41
N LEU A 120 -8.15 3.18 4.35
CA LEU A 120 -8.74 4.40 3.83
C LEU A 120 -8.21 4.58 2.42
N GLU A 121 -9.07 4.50 1.42
CA GLU A 121 -8.72 4.86 0.04
C GLU A 121 -9.46 6.11 -0.39
N TRP A 122 -8.81 6.96 -1.17
CA TRP A 122 -9.45 8.10 -1.81
C TRP A 122 -8.83 8.42 -3.16
N TYR A 123 -9.65 9.00 -4.04
CA TYR A 123 -9.29 9.30 -5.42
C TYR A 123 -9.74 10.70 -5.80
N ARG A 124 -8.94 11.35 -6.66
CA ARG A 124 -9.19 12.68 -7.23
C ARG A 124 -9.06 12.60 -8.75
N SER A 125 -10.14 12.88 -9.46
CA SER A 125 -10.17 12.96 -10.92
C SER A 125 -9.62 14.31 -11.40
N GLY A 126 -8.70 14.26 -12.37
CA GLY A 126 -8.09 15.41 -13.01
C GLY A 126 -7.00 16.11 -12.19
N GLU A 127 -6.64 15.57 -11.03
CA GLU A 127 -5.64 16.17 -10.13
C GLU A 127 -4.31 15.38 -10.20
N ASP A 128 -3.21 16.11 -9.99
CA ASP A 128 -1.85 15.53 -9.99
C ASP A 128 -1.59 14.78 -8.68
N TYR A 129 -0.85 13.67 -8.74
CA TYR A 129 -0.58 12.82 -7.57
C TYR A 129 0.12 13.56 -6.42
N THR A 130 0.83 14.66 -6.71
CA THR A 130 1.45 15.50 -5.66
C THR A 130 0.44 16.14 -4.71
N VAL A 131 -0.82 16.33 -5.12
CA VAL A 131 -1.88 16.83 -4.21
C VAL A 131 -2.10 15.87 -3.04
N LEU A 132 -1.91 14.57 -3.27
CA LEU A 132 -2.08 13.53 -2.26
C LEU A 132 -0.98 13.60 -1.17
N MET A 133 0.17 14.21 -1.48
CA MET A 133 1.23 14.46 -0.48
C MET A 133 0.75 15.49 0.55
N GLN A 134 0.00 16.50 0.11
CA GLN A 134 -0.63 17.47 1.00
C GLN A 134 -1.76 16.83 1.81
N ASP A 135 -2.59 15.99 1.17
CA ASP A 135 -3.63 15.21 1.87
C ASP A 135 -3.00 14.39 3.02
N CYS A 136 -1.89 13.69 2.76
CA CYS A 136 -1.14 12.96 3.77
C CYS A 136 -0.71 13.85 4.95
N ALA A 137 -0.14 15.03 4.68
CA ALA A 137 0.28 15.96 5.73
C ALA A 137 -0.92 16.43 6.58
N ASP A 138 -2.07 16.68 5.97
CA ASP A 138 -3.26 17.13 6.67
C ASP A 138 -3.90 16.01 7.50
N LEU A 139 -3.95 14.78 6.99
CA LEU A 139 -4.42 13.63 7.77
C LEU A 139 -3.52 13.33 8.97
N LEU A 140 -2.20 13.55 8.87
CA LEU A 140 -1.28 13.42 10.00
C LEU A 140 -1.52 14.48 11.08
N LYS A 141 -1.85 15.73 10.71
CA LYS A 141 -2.26 16.77 11.67
C LYS A 141 -3.56 16.37 12.38
N LEU A 142 -4.55 15.87 11.65
CA LEU A 142 -5.79 15.35 12.25
C LEU A 142 -5.53 14.18 13.21
N ALA A 143 -4.56 13.32 12.89
CA ALA A 143 -4.13 12.24 13.77
C ALA A 143 -3.49 12.78 15.05
N ALA A 144 -2.64 13.80 14.96
CA ALA A 144 -2.06 14.47 16.11
C ALA A 144 -3.13 15.12 17.00
N ASP A 145 -4.10 15.81 16.40
CA ASP A 145 -5.21 16.45 17.12
C ASP A 145 -6.11 15.42 17.82
N ALA A 146 -6.45 14.33 17.13
CA ALA A 146 -7.26 13.24 17.70
C ALA A 146 -6.58 12.55 18.89
N ALA A 147 -5.25 12.46 18.85
CA ALA A 147 -4.41 11.91 19.91
C ALA A 147 -4.18 12.90 21.07
N GLY A 148 -4.10 14.21 20.78
CA GLY A 148 -3.71 15.25 21.73
C GLY A 148 -2.19 15.41 21.88
N TRP A 149 -1.40 14.86 20.94
CA TRP A 149 0.05 15.02 20.86
C TRP A 149 0.51 14.91 19.40
N HIS A 150 1.60 15.60 19.05
CA HIS A 150 2.16 15.61 17.70
C HIS A 150 3.39 14.72 17.53
N MET A 151 4.11 14.43 18.62
CA MET A 151 5.30 13.59 18.57
C MET A 151 4.91 12.11 18.64
N PHE A 152 4.86 11.44 17.49
CA PHE A 152 4.61 10.00 17.40
C PHE A 152 5.88 9.21 17.72
N SER A 153 5.70 8.00 18.24
CA SER A 153 6.80 7.11 18.61
C SER A 153 6.47 5.66 18.33
N PHE A 154 7.38 4.95 17.70
CA PHE A 154 7.27 3.51 17.49
C PHE A 154 8.64 2.84 17.55
N ARG A 155 8.80 1.86 18.45
CA ARG A 155 10.06 1.10 18.64
C ARG A 155 11.31 1.98 18.79
N GLY A 156 11.19 3.08 19.54
CA GLY A 156 12.29 4.02 19.80
C GLY A 156 12.56 5.02 18.68
N ARG A 157 11.84 4.97 17.57
CA ARG A 157 11.85 5.99 16.51
C ARG A 157 10.78 7.03 16.79
N GLN A 158 11.09 8.30 16.52
CA GLN A 158 10.20 9.43 16.78
C GLN A 158 9.98 10.25 15.51
N CYS A 159 8.79 10.82 15.37
CA CYS A 159 8.39 11.67 14.25
C CYS A 159 7.43 12.76 14.75
N ASP A 160 7.69 14.02 14.44
CA ASP A 160 6.69 15.07 14.58
C ASP A 160 5.68 14.94 13.43
N ALA A 161 4.47 14.46 13.71
CA ALA A 161 3.42 14.26 12.72
C ALA A 161 2.91 15.58 12.10
N THR A 162 3.21 16.72 12.71
CA THR A 162 2.77 18.05 12.22
C THR A 162 3.84 18.76 11.40
N ALA A 163 5.06 18.21 11.34
CA ALA A 163 6.13 18.75 10.53
C ALA A 163 5.85 18.54 9.03
N GLU A 164 6.32 19.49 8.22
CA GLU A 164 6.26 19.37 6.76
C GLU A 164 7.00 18.11 6.31
N PRO A 165 6.34 17.21 5.55
CA PRO A 165 6.97 15.98 5.07
C PRO A 165 8.22 16.27 4.23
N GLU A 166 9.30 15.52 4.45
CA GLU A 166 10.40 15.48 3.49
C GLU A 166 9.95 14.69 2.26
N ARG A 167 10.16 15.25 1.07
CA ARG A 167 10.07 14.51 -0.19
C ARG A 167 11.46 13.99 -0.54
N LEU A 168 11.59 12.68 -0.67
CA LEU A 168 12.83 11.99 -0.98
C LEU A 168 12.56 11.05 -2.16
N SER A 169 13.26 11.23 -3.27
CA SER A 169 13.14 10.29 -4.38
C SER A 169 13.84 8.97 -4.08
N LEU A 170 13.40 7.88 -4.71
CA LEU A 170 14.08 6.59 -4.54
C LEU A 170 15.53 6.60 -5.01
N VAL A 171 15.85 7.37 -6.06
CA VAL A 171 17.24 7.55 -6.51
C VAL A 171 18.08 8.15 -5.38
N GLU A 172 17.60 9.22 -4.76
CA GLU A 172 18.29 9.85 -3.64
C GLU A 172 18.37 8.93 -2.42
N ALA A 173 17.32 8.16 -2.14
CA ALA A 173 17.29 7.22 -1.01
C ALA A 173 18.29 6.07 -1.19
N PHE A 174 18.34 5.46 -2.38
CA PHE A 174 19.33 4.43 -2.73
C PHE A 174 20.76 4.98 -2.64
N HIS A 175 20.99 6.18 -3.17
CA HIS A 175 22.31 6.81 -3.07
C HIS A 175 22.67 7.10 -1.60
N ARG A 176 21.76 7.70 -0.82
CA ARG A 176 22.01 8.16 0.55
C ARG A 176 22.22 7.01 1.53
N TYR A 177 21.40 5.95 1.44
CA TYR A 177 21.35 4.89 2.46
C TYR A 177 21.94 3.56 2.01
N ALA A 178 22.02 3.30 0.70
CA ALA A 178 22.65 2.10 0.14
C ALA A 178 23.95 2.40 -0.64
N GLY A 179 24.23 3.67 -0.99
CA GLY A 179 25.37 4.02 -1.83
C GLY A 179 25.28 3.40 -3.23
N ILE A 180 24.06 3.22 -3.75
CA ILE A 180 23.78 2.65 -5.08
C ILE A 180 23.25 3.76 -5.98
N ASP A 181 23.78 3.85 -7.20
CA ASP A 181 23.23 4.71 -8.26
C ASP A 181 22.09 3.98 -8.98
N LEU A 182 20.87 4.16 -8.47
CA LEU A 182 19.70 3.49 -9.00
C LEU A 182 19.41 3.85 -10.46
N GLU A 183 19.77 5.06 -10.93
CA GLU A 183 19.53 5.44 -12.33
C GLU A 183 20.39 4.63 -13.30
N GLN A 184 21.61 4.26 -12.91
CA GLN A 184 22.49 3.42 -13.72
C GLN A 184 21.99 1.97 -13.79
N GLU A 185 21.37 1.50 -12.71
CA GLU A 185 20.81 0.14 -12.63
C GLU A 185 19.52 -0.03 -13.44
N ILE A 186 18.80 1.07 -13.73
CA ILE A 186 17.58 1.07 -14.56
C ILE A 186 17.92 1.53 -15.97
N THR A 187 18.17 0.58 -16.88
CA THR A 187 18.55 0.90 -18.27
C THR A 187 17.33 1.09 -19.20
N GLU A 188 17.48 1.81 -20.31
CA GLU A 188 16.41 1.91 -21.34
C GLU A 188 16.03 0.54 -21.91
N ARG A 189 17.00 -0.39 -21.97
CA ARG A 189 16.79 -1.78 -22.33
C ARG A 189 15.86 -2.50 -21.35
N MET A 190 15.89 -2.15 -20.06
CA MET A 190 14.96 -2.66 -19.05
C MET A 190 13.51 -2.25 -19.36
N ILE A 191 13.29 -1.01 -19.81
CA ILE A 191 11.96 -0.53 -20.22
C ILE A 191 11.51 -1.24 -21.50
N GLY A 192 12.40 -1.37 -22.49
CA GLY A 192 12.13 -2.06 -23.75
C GLY A 192 11.80 -3.54 -23.56
N GLU A 193 12.62 -4.29 -22.80
CA GLU A 193 12.41 -5.70 -22.49
C GLU A 193 11.17 -5.91 -21.60
N TYR A 194 10.89 -4.97 -20.68
CA TYR A 194 9.62 -4.95 -19.93
C TYR A 194 8.44 -4.90 -20.89
N HIS A 195 8.45 -4.01 -21.89
CA HIS A 195 7.38 -3.90 -22.88
C HIS A 195 7.32 -5.10 -23.86
N GLU A 196 8.45 -5.63 -24.32
CA GLU A 196 8.51 -6.72 -25.32
C GLU A 196 8.16 -8.10 -24.74
N HIS A 197 8.45 -8.36 -23.46
CA HIS A 197 8.20 -9.66 -22.83
C HIS A 197 6.92 -9.69 -22.00
N ASN A 198 5.93 -8.85 -22.32
CA ASN A 198 4.66 -8.78 -21.59
C ASN A 198 4.84 -8.63 -20.07
N GLY A 199 5.85 -7.91 -19.60
CA GLY A 199 6.13 -7.72 -18.17
C GLY A 199 6.80 -8.91 -17.50
N GLN A 200 6.96 -10.04 -18.21
CA GLN A 200 7.73 -11.22 -17.82
C GLN A 200 9.22 -11.06 -18.10
N GLY A 201 9.68 -9.83 -18.34
CA GLY A 201 11.07 -9.53 -18.67
C GLY A 201 11.98 -10.06 -17.58
N ARG A 202 12.68 -11.15 -17.89
CA ARG A 202 13.76 -11.66 -17.05
C ARG A 202 14.89 -10.64 -17.19
N TYR A 203 14.94 -9.68 -16.25
CA TYR A 203 15.90 -8.56 -16.20
C TYR A 203 17.35 -9.01 -15.97
N LEU A 204 17.77 -10.14 -16.55
CA LEU A 204 18.93 -10.94 -16.15
C LEU A 204 20.23 -10.13 -16.14
N ASP A 205 20.41 -9.21 -17.10
CA ASP A 205 21.63 -8.40 -17.20
C ASP A 205 21.72 -7.35 -16.07
N ASN A 206 20.62 -6.65 -15.75
CA ASN A 206 20.60 -5.66 -14.67
C ASN A 206 20.42 -6.29 -13.28
N ALA A 207 19.71 -7.42 -13.20
CA ALA A 207 19.63 -8.22 -11.99
C ALA A 207 21.02 -8.67 -11.54
N PHE A 208 21.95 -8.92 -12.48
CA PHE A 208 23.34 -9.20 -12.15
C PHE A 208 24.07 -7.99 -11.56
N SER A 209 23.87 -6.80 -12.13
CA SER A 209 24.46 -5.55 -11.62
C SER A 209 23.92 -5.20 -10.23
N MET A 210 22.59 -5.16 -10.07
CA MET A 210 21.92 -4.92 -8.79
C MET A 210 22.25 -6.01 -7.77
N ALA A 211 22.39 -7.28 -8.17
CA ALA A 211 22.87 -8.35 -7.27
C ALA A 211 24.31 -8.12 -6.80
N THR A 212 25.16 -7.56 -7.65
CA THR A 212 26.55 -7.22 -7.29
C THR A 212 26.56 -6.11 -6.24
N GLU A 213 25.78 -5.05 -6.47
CA GLU A 213 25.62 -3.96 -5.52
C GLU A 213 24.98 -4.42 -4.20
N ALA A 214 23.93 -5.26 -4.26
CA ALA A 214 23.30 -5.85 -3.10
C ALA A 214 24.30 -6.65 -2.24
N ARG A 215 25.12 -7.50 -2.86
CA ARG A 215 26.18 -8.25 -2.17
C ARG A 215 27.23 -7.33 -1.57
N ARG A 216 27.62 -6.26 -2.28
CA ARG A 216 28.59 -5.25 -1.79
C ARG A 216 28.14 -4.62 -0.47
N ILE A 217 26.83 -4.40 -0.29
CA ILE A 217 26.26 -3.81 0.91
C ILE A 217 25.72 -4.83 1.93
N GLY A 218 26.02 -6.11 1.71
CA GLY A 218 25.70 -7.20 2.64
C GLY A 218 24.26 -7.69 2.59
N ILE A 219 23.50 -7.40 1.52
CA ILE A 219 22.19 -8.01 1.27
C ILE A 219 22.39 -9.42 0.71
N ARG A 220 21.65 -10.37 1.26
CA ARG A 220 21.66 -11.76 0.78
C ARG A 220 20.95 -11.83 -0.58
N VAL A 221 21.61 -12.45 -1.56
CA VAL A 221 21.05 -12.74 -2.89
C VAL A 221 21.10 -14.25 -3.14
N ALA A 222 19.94 -14.89 -3.22
CA ALA A 222 19.71 -16.27 -3.63
C ALA A 222 19.84 -16.43 -5.16
N PRO A 223 20.08 -17.67 -5.66
CA PRO A 223 20.28 -17.91 -7.09
C PRO A 223 19.06 -17.62 -7.98
N ASP A 224 17.86 -17.68 -7.41
CA ASP A 224 16.57 -17.48 -8.07
C ASP A 224 15.98 -16.09 -7.85
N ASP A 225 16.69 -15.21 -7.12
CA ASP A 225 16.27 -13.84 -6.91
C ASP A 225 16.29 -13.04 -8.21
N GLY A 226 15.14 -12.43 -8.53
CA GLY A 226 15.01 -11.46 -9.59
C GLY A 226 15.33 -10.03 -9.13
N TRP A 227 15.18 -9.08 -10.06
CA TRP A 227 15.31 -7.66 -9.78
C TRP A 227 14.45 -7.22 -8.59
N THR A 228 13.15 -7.52 -8.63
CA THR A 228 12.16 -7.09 -7.63
C THR A 228 12.46 -7.64 -6.24
N ASP A 229 12.91 -8.89 -6.13
CA ASP A 229 13.28 -9.48 -4.84
C ASP A 229 14.50 -8.78 -4.22
N ILE A 230 15.51 -8.47 -5.05
CA ILE A 230 16.73 -7.78 -4.61
C ILE A 230 16.40 -6.33 -4.22
N PHE A 231 15.67 -5.63 -5.08
CA PHE A 231 15.21 -4.26 -4.85
C PHE A 231 14.43 -4.15 -3.54
N SER A 232 13.44 -5.04 -3.32
CA SER A 232 12.61 -5.04 -2.12
C SER A 232 13.42 -5.27 -0.84
N ARG A 233 14.43 -6.17 -0.88
CA ARG A 233 15.34 -6.37 0.25
C ARG A 233 16.23 -5.16 0.53
N ILE A 234 16.77 -4.50 -0.50
CA ILE A 234 17.55 -3.27 -0.31
C ILE A 234 16.66 -2.19 0.32
N LEU A 235 15.45 -1.98 -0.22
CA LEU A 235 14.49 -1.02 0.30
C LEU A 235 14.23 -1.29 1.80
N SER A 236 13.83 -2.52 2.15
CA SER A 236 13.43 -2.81 3.52
C SER A 236 14.57 -2.86 4.53
N GLU A 237 15.75 -3.39 4.15
CA GLU A 237 16.86 -3.55 5.09
C GLU A 237 17.75 -2.31 5.19
N LYS A 238 17.84 -1.49 4.13
CA LYS A 238 18.79 -0.36 4.06
C LYS A 238 18.14 1.00 4.02
N ILE A 239 16.91 1.13 3.54
CA ILE A 239 16.28 2.44 3.30
C ILE A 239 15.18 2.71 4.33
N GLU A 240 14.16 1.85 4.41
CA GLU A 240 13.00 1.99 5.31
C GLU A 240 13.35 2.31 6.78
N PRO A 241 14.43 1.74 7.39
CA PRO A 241 14.78 2.04 8.78
C PRO A 241 15.13 3.51 9.06
N HIS A 242 15.39 4.30 8.02
CA HIS A 242 15.75 5.71 8.09
C HIS A 242 14.60 6.67 7.76
N LEU A 243 13.46 6.16 7.27
CA LEU A 243 12.35 6.99 6.81
C LEU A 243 11.41 7.38 7.95
N GLY A 244 10.84 8.58 7.86
CA GLY A 244 9.86 9.07 8.82
C GLY A 244 10.47 9.35 10.21
N ILE A 245 11.74 9.77 10.27
CA ILE A 245 12.44 10.08 11.53
C ILE A 245 12.57 11.59 11.69
N GLY A 246 12.08 12.11 12.82
CA GLY A 246 12.00 13.55 13.10
C GLY A 246 10.83 14.22 12.39
N ARG A 247 10.60 13.92 11.12
CA ARG A 247 9.45 14.38 10.31
C ARG A 247 8.95 13.25 9.39
N PRO A 248 7.71 13.33 8.85
CA PRO A 248 7.21 12.34 7.91
C PRO A 248 8.06 12.34 6.63
N THR A 249 8.15 11.19 5.95
CA THR A 249 8.86 11.09 4.67
C THR A 249 7.92 10.58 3.59
N ILE A 250 7.83 11.34 2.51
CA ILE A 250 7.27 10.91 1.23
C ILE A 250 8.42 10.34 0.40
N LEU A 251 8.43 9.03 0.20
CA LEU A 251 9.38 8.35 -0.68
C LEU A 251 8.75 8.24 -2.06
N ASP A 252 9.30 8.87 -3.10
CA ASP A 252 8.63 8.95 -4.41
C ASP A 252 9.49 8.53 -5.61
N ARG A 253 8.86 8.50 -6.80
CA ARG A 253 9.46 8.16 -8.09
C ARG A 253 9.98 6.72 -8.14
N TYR A 254 9.07 5.76 -7.99
CA TYR A 254 9.43 4.34 -8.07
C TYR A 254 9.80 3.94 -9.50
N PRO A 255 10.73 2.98 -9.69
CA PRO A 255 10.93 2.38 -11.00
C PRO A 255 9.60 1.85 -11.55
N VAL A 256 9.36 1.99 -12.86
CA VAL A 256 8.10 1.51 -13.47
C VAL A 256 7.90 0.00 -13.26
N SER A 257 8.98 -0.78 -13.19
CA SER A 257 8.92 -2.21 -12.88
C SER A 257 8.34 -2.51 -11.49
N GLU A 258 8.41 -1.55 -10.58
CA GLU A 258 7.92 -1.63 -9.21
C GLU A 258 6.60 -0.86 -9.05
N ALA A 259 5.88 -0.53 -10.12
CA ALA A 259 4.73 0.38 -10.03
C ALA A 259 3.53 -0.11 -10.87
N ALA A 260 2.98 -1.27 -10.50
CA ALA A 260 1.97 -2.00 -11.27
C ALA A 260 0.77 -1.15 -11.73
N LEU A 261 0.30 -0.22 -10.89
CA LEU A 261 -0.92 0.58 -11.11
C LEU A 261 -0.65 2.06 -11.40
N ALA A 262 0.62 2.48 -11.37
CA ALA A 262 0.99 3.88 -11.56
C ALA A 262 1.40 4.18 -13.02
N ARG A 263 1.03 5.37 -13.49
CA ARG A 263 1.48 5.89 -14.78
C ARG A 263 2.96 6.31 -14.72
N PRO A 264 3.71 6.20 -15.83
CA PRO A 264 5.09 6.71 -15.90
C PRO A 264 5.16 8.22 -15.67
N CYS A 265 6.25 8.69 -15.06
CA CYS A 265 6.52 10.12 -14.94
C CYS A 265 6.69 10.76 -16.33
N PRO A 266 6.19 11.99 -16.54
CA PRO A 266 6.27 12.67 -17.83
C PRO A 266 7.70 13.10 -18.21
N ASP A 267 8.54 13.39 -17.21
CA ASP A 267 9.93 13.85 -17.40
C ASP A 267 10.92 12.68 -17.59
N ASN A 268 10.68 11.54 -16.93
CA ASN A 268 11.50 10.34 -17.07
C ASN A 268 10.66 9.07 -16.92
N ARG A 269 10.36 8.43 -18.05
CA ARG A 269 9.49 7.25 -18.15
C ARG A 269 10.09 5.97 -17.53
N ARG A 270 11.35 5.99 -17.06
CA ARG A 270 11.91 4.91 -16.21
C ARG A 270 11.24 4.83 -14.85
N PHE A 271 10.69 5.95 -14.39
CA PHE A 271 10.03 6.08 -13.09
C PHE A 271 8.53 6.29 -13.28
N ALA A 272 7.78 6.01 -12.23
CA ALA A 272 6.34 6.16 -12.16
C ALA A 272 5.96 7.21 -11.12
N GLU A 273 4.80 7.84 -11.33
CA GLU A 273 4.15 8.71 -10.36
C GLU A 273 3.60 7.86 -9.21
N ARG A 274 4.51 7.32 -8.39
CA ARG A 274 4.21 6.56 -7.19
C ARG A 274 4.92 7.20 -6.01
N PHE A 275 4.26 7.25 -4.86
CA PHE A 275 4.93 7.52 -3.59
C PHE A 275 4.38 6.67 -2.46
N GLU A 276 5.19 6.51 -1.42
CA GLU A 276 4.81 5.94 -0.14
C GLU A 276 5.04 6.95 0.99
N LEU A 277 4.17 6.93 2.00
CA LEU A 277 4.31 7.75 3.20
C LEU A 277 4.87 6.91 4.34
N TYR A 278 5.95 7.38 4.97
CA TYR A 278 6.57 6.75 6.13
C TYR A 278 6.53 7.66 7.36
N VAL A 279 6.18 7.09 8.52
CA VAL A 279 6.23 7.73 9.84
C VAL A 279 6.79 6.74 10.85
N CYS A 280 7.84 7.11 11.58
CA CYS A 280 8.55 6.22 12.51
C CYS A 280 9.03 4.90 11.87
N SER A 281 9.45 4.94 10.60
CA SER A 281 9.77 3.76 9.76
C SER A 281 8.60 2.79 9.56
N VAL A 282 7.35 3.26 9.69
CA VAL A 282 6.15 2.50 9.33
C VAL A 282 5.58 3.12 8.06
N GLU A 283 5.48 2.31 7.01
CA GLU A 283 4.73 2.65 5.81
C GLU A 283 3.24 2.79 6.17
N LEU A 284 2.69 3.98 5.93
CA LEU A 284 1.30 4.33 6.20
C LEU A 284 0.43 4.35 4.95
N ALA A 285 0.98 4.75 3.81
CA ALA A 285 0.20 4.87 2.58
C ALA A 285 1.04 4.63 1.33
N ASN A 286 0.36 4.23 0.26
CA ASN A 286 0.91 4.04 -1.08
C ASN A 286 -0.03 4.72 -2.08
N ALA A 287 0.52 5.53 -2.98
CA ALA A 287 -0.22 6.49 -3.79
C ALA A 287 0.29 6.52 -5.23
N PHE A 288 -0.62 6.82 -6.16
CA PHE A 288 -0.36 6.76 -7.60
C PHE A 288 -0.94 7.96 -8.34
N GLY A 289 -0.22 8.42 -9.36
CA GLY A 289 -0.84 8.94 -10.57
C GLY A 289 -1.38 7.75 -11.35
N GLU A 290 -2.69 7.67 -11.53
CA GLU A 290 -3.33 6.43 -11.96
C GLU A 290 -3.01 6.07 -13.40
N LEU A 291 -2.70 4.79 -13.64
CA LEU A 291 -2.59 4.23 -14.99
C LEU A 291 -4.00 3.99 -15.57
N THR A 292 -4.31 4.68 -16.66
CA THR A 292 -5.58 4.54 -17.40
C THR A 292 -5.43 3.77 -18.72
N ASP A 293 -4.21 3.42 -19.12
CA ASP A 293 -3.97 2.61 -20.32
C ASP A 293 -4.34 1.15 -20.03
N ALA A 294 -5.52 0.74 -20.51
CA ALA A 294 -6.06 -0.60 -20.33
C ALA A 294 -5.18 -1.71 -20.94
N THR A 295 -4.47 -1.43 -22.03
CA THR A 295 -3.62 -2.41 -22.71
C THR A 295 -2.36 -2.67 -21.88
N GLU A 296 -1.73 -1.58 -21.44
CA GLU A 296 -0.59 -1.67 -20.52
C GLU A 296 -1.00 -2.31 -19.19
N GLN A 297 -2.15 -1.94 -18.62
CA GLN A 297 -2.62 -2.51 -17.37
C GLN A 297 -2.86 -4.02 -17.47
N ARG A 298 -3.50 -4.49 -18.55
CA ARG A 298 -3.68 -5.92 -18.82
C ARG A 298 -2.34 -6.64 -18.87
N ARG A 299 -1.39 -6.10 -19.63
CA ARG A 299 -0.05 -6.67 -19.78
C ARG A 299 0.65 -6.85 -18.42
N ARG A 300 0.58 -5.83 -17.54
CA ARG A 300 1.13 -5.90 -16.18
C ARG A 300 0.47 -6.99 -15.35
N PHE A 301 -0.87 -7.04 -15.34
CA PHE A 301 -1.57 -8.06 -14.58
C PHE A 301 -1.29 -9.48 -15.08
N GLU A 302 -1.16 -9.68 -16.40
CA GLU A 302 -0.79 -10.98 -16.96
C GLU A 302 0.59 -11.44 -16.48
N ALA A 303 1.55 -10.51 -16.39
CA ALA A 303 2.88 -10.74 -15.85
C ALA A 303 2.83 -11.10 -14.36
N ASP A 304 2.19 -10.27 -13.55
CA ASP A 304 2.13 -10.42 -12.10
C ASP A 304 1.44 -11.74 -11.72
N MET A 305 0.40 -12.12 -12.47
CA MET A 305 -0.31 -13.38 -12.30
C MET A 305 0.48 -14.59 -12.82
N ALA A 306 1.32 -14.45 -13.85
CA ALA A 306 2.22 -15.51 -14.27
C ALA A 306 3.32 -15.75 -13.22
N GLU A 307 3.83 -14.67 -12.64
CA GLU A 307 4.81 -14.76 -11.56
C GLU A 307 4.21 -15.33 -10.27
N LYS A 308 2.98 -14.94 -9.94
CA LYS A 308 2.23 -15.53 -8.82
C LYS A 308 2.07 -17.04 -9.00
N GLU A 309 1.72 -17.48 -10.20
CA GLU A 309 1.59 -18.91 -10.53
C GLU A 309 2.94 -19.63 -10.42
N ARG A 310 4.02 -19.01 -10.89
CA ARG A 310 5.38 -19.55 -10.79
C ARG A 310 5.84 -19.72 -9.34
N ILE A 311 5.62 -18.73 -8.49
CA ILE A 311 6.09 -18.73 -7.09
C ILE A 311 5.18 -19.57 -6.19
N TYR A 312 3.87 -19.42 -6.32
CA TYR A 312 2.89 -19.94 -5.36
C TYR A 312 1.96 -21.03 -5.90
N GLY A 313 1.99 -21.31 -7.21
CA GLY A 313 1.04 -22.23 -7.84
C GLY A 313 -0.41 -21.71 -7.84
N GLU A 314 -0.60 -20.39 -7.71
CA GLU A 314 -1.90 -19.73 -7.63
C GLU A 314 -1.98 -18.62 -8.68
N ARG A 315 -3.14 -18.48 -9.33
CA ARG A 315 -3.43 -17.42 -10.30
C ARG A 315 -4.82 -16.85 -10.06
N TYR A 316 -4.92 -15.54 -9.92
CA TYR A 316 -6.22 -14.87 -9.89
C TYR A 316 -6.71 -14.54 -11.30
N PRO A 317 -8.04 -14.54 -11.53
CA PRO A 317 -8.58 -14.06 -12.79
C PRO A 317 -8.26 -12.57 -12.97
N LEU A 318 -8.26 -12.12 -14.22
CA LEU A 318 -8.29 -10.69 -14.52
C LEU A 318 -9.73 -10.20 -14.53
N ASP A 319 -9.94 -8.96 -14.13
CA ASP A 319 -11.24 -8.30 -14.21
C ASP A 319 -11.33 -7.56 -15.55
N ASP A 320 -11.91 -8.23 -16.56
CA ASP A 320 -12.08 -7.65 -17.90
C ASP A 320 -12.99 -6.41 -17.90
N ASP A 321 -13.97 -6.35 -16.99
CA ASP A 321 -14.86 -5.20 -16.81
C ASP A 321 -14.08 -4.00 -16.21
N PHE A 322 -13.13 -4.24 -15.30
CA PHE A 322 -12.20 -3.20 -14.83
C PHE A 322 -11.31 -2.69 -15.96
N LEU A 323 -10.73 -3.60 -16.75
CA LEU A 323 -9.87 -3.22 -17.86
C LEU A 323 -10.64 -2.42 -18.92
N GLU A 324 -11.91 -2.74 -19.17
CA GLU A 324 -12.78 -1.93 -20.02
C GLU A 324 -13.04 -0.55 -19.40
N ALA A 325 -13.36 -0.49 -18.10
CA ALA A 325 -13.62 0.76 -17.39
C ALA A 325 -12.45 1.76 -17.46
N LEU A 326 -11.20 1.28 -17.44
CA LEU A 326 -10.01 2.13 -17.58
C LEU A 326 -10.01 2.97 -18.87
N THR A 327 -10.63 2.47 -19.95
CA THR A 327 -10.73 3.22 -21.22
C THR A 327 -11.62 4.46 -21.12
N TYR A 328 -12.53 4.49 -20.14
CA TYR A 328 -13.42 5.62 -19.85
C TYR A 328 -12.94 6.45 -18.66
N MET A 329 -12.00 5.92 -17.87
CA MET A 329 -11.49 6.58 -16.67
C MET A 329 -10.69 7.85 -17.05
N PRO A 330 -11.07 9.03 -16.51
CA PRO A 330 -10.29 10.23 -16.70
C PRO A 330 -8.92 10.10 -15.99
N PRO A 331 -7.91 10.90 -16.39
CA PRO A 331 -6.68 11.02 -15.60
C PRO A 331 -7.03 11.28 -14.13
N ALA A 332 -6.40 10.56 -13.21
CA ALA A 332 -6.69 10.69 -11.79
C ALA A 332 -5.43 10.44 -10.97
N SER A 333 -5.56 10.67 -9.66
CA SER A 333 -4.62 10.23 -8.65
C SER A 333 -5.39 9.54 -7.53
N GLY A 334 -4.82 8.47 -6.98
CA GLY A 334 -5.42 7.71 -5.89
C GLY A 334 -4.38 7.30 -4.86
N ILE A 335 -4.85 6.94 -3.68
CA ILE A 335 -4.00 6.55 -2.55
C ILE A 335 -4.74 5.62 -1.62
N ALA A 336 -4.01 4.64 -1.12
CA ALA A 336 -4.42 3.71 -0.09
C ALA A 336 -3.60 3.93 1.17
N LEU A 337 -4.29 4.22 2.28
CA LEU A 337 -3.70 4.45 3.60
C LEU A 337 -4.16 3.35 4.57
N GLY A 338 -3.20 2.73 5.25
CA GLY A 338 -3.45 1.78 6.33
C GLY A 338 -4.00 2.50 7.56
N PHE A 339 -5.32 2.67 7.64
CA PHE A 339 -5.97 3.44 8.71
C PHE A 339 -5.66 2.87 10.10
N ASP A 340 -5.54 1.55 10.21
CA ASP A 340 -5.18 0.88 11.46
C ASP A 340 -3.76 1.22 11.91
N ARG A 341 -2.81 1.35 10.98
CA ARG A 341 -1.43 1.75 11.29
C ARG A 341 -1.37 3.22 11.71
N LEU A 342 -2.10 4.10 11.02
CA LEU A 342 -2.20 5.52 11.40
C LEU A 342 -2.79 5.67 12.81
N ALA A 343 -3.90 4.98 13.09
CA ALA A 343 -4.54 4.99 14.41
C ALA A 343 -3.61 4.41 15.49
N MET A 344 -2.83 3.36 15.16
CA MET A 344 -1.84 2.77 16.06
C MET A 344 -0.74 3.78 16.44
N LEU A 345 -0.14 4.45 15.45
CA LEU A 345 0.89 5.46 15.70
C LEU A 345 0.33 6.65 16.48
N ALA A 346 -0.84 7.16 16.09
CA ALA A 346 -1.51 8.26 16.77
C ALA A 346 -1.81 7.91 18.24
N ALA A 347 -2.25 6.68 18.51
CA ALA A 347 -2.53 6.21 19.87
C ALA A 347 -1.27 5.87 20.69
N GLY A 348 -0.07 5.88 20.09
CA GLY A 348 1.15 5.39 20.73
C GLY A 348 1.11 3.90 21.04
N ALA A 349 0.35 3.12 20.26
CA ALA A 349 0.19 1.68 20.43
C ALA A 349 1.36 0.90 19.80
N GLU A 350 1.65 -0.29 20.31
CA GLU A 350 2.74 -1.14 19.82
C GLU A 350 2.29 -2.20 18.80
N ALA A 351 0.98 -2.36 18.59
CA ALA A 351 0.42 -3.17 17.52
C ALA A 351 -0.97 -2.68 17.07
N VAL A 352 -1.31 -3.00 15.82
CA VAL A 352 -2.61 -2.66 15.23
C VAL A 352 -3.78 -3.30 15.99
N GLU A 353 -3.56 -4.47 16.61
CA GLU A 353 -4.58 -5.12 17.44
C GLU A 353 -5.01 -4.25 18.61
N ASP A 354 -4.18 -3.33 19.12
CA ASP A 354 -4.53 -2.49 20.26
C ASP A 354 -5.52 -1.36 19.89
N VAL A 355 -5.71 -1.14 18.59
CA VAL A 355 -6.65 -0.15 18.05
C VAL A 355 -7.82 -0.74 17.25
N ILE A 356 -7.88 -2.06 17.04
CA ILE A 356 -9.03 -2.73 16.40
C ILE A 356 -10.02 -3.20 17.46
N PHE A 357 -11.30 -2.78 17.46
CA PHE A 357 -12.24 -3.13 18.55
C PHE A 357 -12.34 -4.64 18.83
N THR A 358 -12.41 -5.44 17.78
CA THR A 358 -12.48 -6.91 17.81
C THR A 358 -11.31 -7.50 17.01
N PRO A 359 -10.09 -7.51 17.58
CA PRO A 359 -8.91 -7.95 16.85
C PRO A 359 -8.95 -9.46 16.61
N PHE A 360 -8.37 -9.91 15.50
CA PHE A 360 -8.19 -11.34 15.25
C PHE A 360 -7.31 -11.96 16.35
N PRO A 361 -7.65 -13.14 16.89
CA PRO A 361 -6.87 -13.77 17.94
C PRO A 361 -5.58 -14.37 17.37
N PHE A 362 -4.50 -13.61 17.36
CA PHE A 362 -3.17 -14.16 17.10
C PHE A 362 -2.68 -14.94 18.31
N LYS A 363 -2.07 -16.10 18.07
CA LYS A 363 -1.08 -16.63 19.00
C LYS A 363 0.20 -15.86 18.70
N ASP A 364 0.81 -15.24 19.71
CA ASP A 364 2.17 -14.72 19.54
C ASP A 364 3.03 -15.88 19.01
N ALA A 365 3.67 -15.70 17.85
CA ALA A 365 4.65 -16.67 17.38
C ALA A 365 5.77 -16.70 18.43
N GLU A 366 6.10 -17.89 18.93
CA GLU A 366 7.21 -18.11 19.87
C GLU A 366 8.55 -17.60 19.34
#